data_AF-A0A2N2E8Z9-F1
#
_entry.id   AF-A0A2N2E8Z9-F1
#
_cell.length_a   1.000
_cell.length_b   1.000
_cell.length_c   1.000
_cell.angle_alpha   90.00
_cell.angle_beta   90.00
_cell.angle_gamma   90.00
#
_symmetry.space_group_name_H-M   'P 1'
#
loop_
_entity.id
_entity.type
_entity.pdbx_description
1 polymer ?
#
loop_
_entity_poly.entity_id
_entity_poly.type
_entity_poly.pdbx_seq_one_letter_code
_entity_poly.pdbx_strand_id
1 'polypeptide(L)'
;MLDIYLKQTKGLESTVETSKTWLESHGSIKNDIDKALGGLNQLSFAIPIFGGSGDEFKTIQPWHHIFFEADQDLDSAILLMMMGFYKDSFRSLRSFLELNIFALYNFVNEDKENFQKWLNGKDHTPGVGDMLQKLGEKSPGFKILDEKLDWNKEVKSLYKELSGFMHTQGALHTHTSLRNSNITSFSETGMQTGTELLLRVIRLTAMGFVVNFPMSFQALPLFDKFAFSPPAGGFLDEGQVECVRAIFSDEVSKKISAICLANEDANSLAEGVRSMPDQTEEEILESLKRTLESNEFKNSKVEILQMIKDGEYGKAIAFVTATQRAMMRAMTGVLFNPFYKSKDILE
;
A
#
# COMPACT_ATOMS: atom_id res chain seq x y z
N MET A 1 -24.16 -28.06 16.41
CA MET A 1 -23.59 -27.82 15.05
C MET A 1 -22.58 -26.68 15.08
N LEU A 2 -22.92 -25.50 15.64
CA LEU A 2 -21.97 -24.40 15.83
C LEU A 2 -20.70 -24.81 16.59
N ASP A 3 -20.82 -25.61 17.65
CA ASP A 3 -19.68 -26.09 18.43
C ASP A 3 -18.66 -26.89 17.61
N ILE A 4 -19.09 -27.54 16.52
CA ILE A 4 -18.20 -28.25 15.60
C ILE A 4 -17.32 -27.24 14.87
N TYR A 5 -17.89 -26.14 14.39
CA TYR A 5 -17.14 -25.05 13.75
C TYR A 5 -16.24 -24.34 14.75
N LEU A 6 -16.70 -24.08 15.99
CA LEU A 6 -15.87 -23.51 17.05
C LEU A 6 -14.73 -24.42 17.49
N LYS A 7 -14.89 -25.75 17.37
CA LYS A 7 -13.78 -26.68 17.61
C LYS A 7 -12.76 -26.64 16.46
N GLN A 8 -13.21 -26.44 15.23
CA GLN A 8 -12.33 -26.31 14.05
C GLN A 8 -11.45 -25.05 14.12
N THR A 9 -11.92 -23.96 14.74
CA THR A 9 -11.08 -22.74 14.88
C THR A 9 -9.82 -22.98 15.70
N LYS A 10 -9.85 -23.90 16.67
CA LYS A 10 -8.65 -24.31 17.44
C LYS A 10 -7.57 -24.96 16.57
N GLY A 11 -7.96 -25.57 15.45
CA GLY A 11 -7.02 -26.15 14.48
C GLY A 11 -6.33 -25.11 13.59
N LEU A 12 -6.81 -23.87 13.57
CA LEU A 12 -6.23 -22.81 12.76
C LEU A 12 -4.85 -22.38 13.27
N GLU A 13 -4.62 -22.36 14.59
CA GLU A 13 -3.30 -22.05 15.16
C GLU A 13 -2.22 -23.01 14.66
N SER A 14 -2.51 -24.31 14.65
CA SER A 14 -1.59 -25.32 14.10
C SER A 14 -1.39 -25.16 12.59
N THR A 15 -2.42 -24.75 11.86
CA THR A 15 -2.32 -24.48 10.42
C THR A 15 -1.42 -23.28 10.16
N VAL A 16 -1.59 -22.19 10.92
CA VAL A 16 -0.76 -20.98 10.82
C VAL A 16 0.71 -21.30 11.14
N GLU A 17 0.98 -22.09 12.18
CA GLU A 17 2.36 -22.46 12.52
C GLU A 17 3.01 -23.33 11.43
N THR A 18 2.23 -24.20 10.79
CA THR A 18 2.69 -24.99 9.64
C THR A 18 2.98 -24.09 8.43
N SER A 19 2.08 -23.15 8.11
CA SER A 19 2.26 -22.15 7.05
C SER A 19 3.50 -21.29 7.29
N LYS A 20 3.74 -20.89 8.55
CA LYS A 20 4.92 -20.11 8.96
C LYS A 20 6.19 -20.91 8.77
N THR A 21 6.23 -22.14 9.28
CA THR A 21 7.38 -23.06 9.11
C THR A 21 7.68 -23.28 7.61
N TRP A 22 6.65 -23.40 6.78
CA TRP A 22 6.81 -23.52 5.33
C TRP A 22 7.42 -22.24 4.72
N LEU A 23 6.96 -21.04 5.10
CA LEU A 23 7.57 -19.79 4.61
C LEU A 23 9.02 -19.63 5.06
N GLU A 24 9.33 -20.01 6.29
CA GLU A 24 10.71 -19.97 6.83
C GLU A 24 11.64 -20.93 6.09
N SER A 25 11.15 -22.11 5.69
CA SER A 25 11.92 -23.04 4.86
C SER A 25 12.04 -22.60 3.40
N HIS A 26 11.18 -21.70 2.93
CA HIS A 26 11.19 -21.09 1.61
C HIS A 26 11.69 -19.63 1.67
N GLY A 27 12.87 -19.43 2.27
CA GLY A 27 13.41 -18.10 2.57
C GLY A 27 13.47 -17.12 1.39
N SER A 28 13.62 -17.60 0.15
CA SER A 28 13.55 -16.74 -1.05
C SER A 28 12.15 -16.16 -1.28
N ILE A 29 11.10 -16.98 -1.17
CA ILE A 29 9.70 -16.55 -1.30
C ILE A 29 9.35 -15.58 -0.18
N LYS A 30 9.72 -15.90 1.07
CA LYS A 30 9.50 -15.02 2.20
C LYS A 30 10.17 -13.66 2.00
N ASN A 31 11.43 -13.64 1.58
CA ASN A 31 12.18 -12.41 1.32
C ASN A 31 11.54 -11.58 0.19
N ASP A 32 11.05 -12.22 -0.87
CA ASP A 32 10.34 -11.53 -1.95
C ASP A 32 9.03 -10.90 -1.46
N ILE A 33 8.28 -11.60 -0.60
CA ILE A 33 7.05 -11.07 0.02
C ILE A 33 7.39 -9.90 0.95
N ASP A 34 8.41 -10.04 1.80
CA ASP A 34 8.84 -8.99 2.73
C ASP A 34 9.25 -7.71 1.98
N LYS A 35 9.99 -7.87 0.86
CA LYS A 35 10.34 -6.74 -0.02
C LYS A 35 9.11 -6.11 -0.68
N ALA A 36 8.22 -6.93 -1.24
CA ALA A 36 7.02 -6.44 -1.92
C ALA A 36 6.10 -5.68 -0.96
N LEU A 37 5.85 -6.23 0.24
CA LEU A 37 5.04 -5.58 1.27
C LEU A 37 5.74 -4.34 1.85
N GLY A 38 7.05 -4.42 2.08
CA GLY A 38 7.84 -3.29 2.56
C GLY A 38 7.80 -2.11 1.59
N GLY A 39 7.97 -2.37 0.30
CA GLY A 39 7.87 -1.36 -0.76
C GLY A 39 6.45 -0.81 -0.95
N LEU A 40 5.43 -1.68 -0.95
CA LEU A 40 4.03 -1.24 -1.02
C LEU A 40 3.67 -0.31 0.15
N ASN A 41 4.14 -0.64 1.36
CA ASN A 41 3.98 0.22 2.52
C ASN A 41 4.65 1.59 2.33
N GLN A 42 5.81 1.65 1.65
CA GLN A 42 6.44 2.94 1.32
C GLN A 42 5.64 3.75 0.28
N LEU A 43 4.98 3.08 -0.68
CA LEU A 43 4.19 3.77 -1.70
C LEU A 43 3.07 4.61 -1.10
N SER A 44 2.47 4.18 0.02
CA SER A 44 1.47 5.00 0.73
C SER A 44 1.96 6.41 1.10
N PHE A 45 3.26 6.59 1.33
CA PHE A 45 3.87 7.90 1.61
C PHE A 45 4.19 8.69 0.34
N ALA A 46 4.28 8.06 -0.83
CA ALA A 46 4.43 8.77 -2.09
C ALA A 46 3.10 9.40 -2.58
N ILE A 47 1.99 9.00 -1.97
CA ILE A 47 0.66 9.49 -2.28
C ILE A 47 0.40 10.80 -1.52
N PRO A 48 0.11 11.93 -2.19
CA PRO A 48 -0.18 13.19 -1.51
C PRO A 48 -1.52 13.13 -0.77
N ILE A 49 -1.50 13.22 0.56
CA ILE A 49 -2.69 13.02 1.42
C ILE A 49 -3.70 14.18 1.29
N PHE A 50 -3.22 15.37 0.94
CA PHE A 50 -4.03 16.59 0.82
C PHE A 50 -3.96 17.16 -0.60
N GLY A 51 -5.11 17.62 -1.10
CA GLY A 51 -5.17 18.41 -2.33
C GLY A 51 -5.40 19.90 -2.04
N GLY A 52 -4.50 20.76 -2.53
CA GLY A 52 -4.69 22.21 -2.52
C GLY A 52 -3.38 22.98 -2.76
N SER A 53 -3.41 23.97 -3.65
CA SER A 53 -2.42 25.04 -3.70
C SER A 53 -2.97 26.24 -2.91
N GLY A 54 -2.39 26.57 -1.75
CA GLY A 54 -2.77 27.73 -0.92
C GLY A 54 -2.96 27.41 0.56
N ASP A 55 -3.30 28.43 1.36
CA ASP A 55 -3.38 28.44 2.83
C ASP A 55 -4.51 27.59 3.46
N GLU A 56 -5.24 26.78 2.67
CA GLU A 56 -6.37 25.99 3.15
C GLU A 56 -6.24 24.52 2.71
N PHE A 57 -5.90 23.63 3.66
CA PHE A 57 -5.96 22.18 3.50
C PHE A 57 -7.41 21.73 3.33
N LYS A 58 -7.90 21.59 2.09
CA LYS A 58 -9.36 21.53 1.86
C LYS A 58 -10.02 20.16 1.82
N THR A 59 -9.33 19.01 1.77
CA THR A 59 -9.95 17.67 1.99
C THR A 59 -8.95 16.54 1.71
N ILE A 60 -9.12 15.40 2.39
CA ILE A 60 -8.53 14.14 1.94
C ILE A 60 -9.21 13.77 0.62
N GLN A 61 -8.42 13.52 -0.42
CA GLN A 61 -9.02 13.16 -1.70
C GLN A 61 -9.76 11.83 -1.57
N PRO A 62 -11.01 11.71 -2.05
CA PRO A 62 -11.84 10.55 -1.74
C PRO A 62 -11.31 9.19 -2.22
N TRP A 63 -10.43 9.15 -3.22
CA TRP A 63 -9.79 7.92 -3.68
C TRP A 63 -8.75 7.35 -2.68
N HIS A 64 -8.27 8.14 -1.72
CA HIS A 64 -7.46 7.62 -0.60
C HIS A 64 -8.23 6.57 0.20
N HIS A 65 -9.53 6.77 0.42
CA HIS A 65 -10.35 5.79 1.11
C HIS A 65 -10.32 4.43 0.40
N ILE A 66 -10.41 4.41 -0.94
CA ILE A 66 -10.33 3.17 -1.72
C ILE A 66 -8.99 2.46 -1.52
N PHE A 67 -7.88 3.21 -1.47
CA PHE A 67 -6.56 2.63 -1.22
C PHE A 67 -6.51 1.92 0.14
N PHE A 68 -7.05 2.52 1.20
CA PHE A 68 -7.09 1.88 2.52
C PHE A 68 -8.02 0.67 2.58
N GLU A 69 -9.18 0.73 1.93
CA GLU A 69 -10.05 -0.44 1.79
C GLU A 69 -9.33 -1.58 1.05
N ALA A 70 -8.56 -1.25 0.00
CA ALA A 70 -7.74 -2.23 -0.68
C ALA A 70 -6.69 -2.84 0.27
N ASP A 71 -5.99 -2.04 1.07
CA ASP A 71 -5.03 -2.54 2.07
C ASP A 71 -5.68 -3.53 3.06
N GLN A 72 -6.93 -3.29 3.48
CA GLN A 72 -7.67 -4.26 4.33
C GLN A 72 -7.92 -5.60 3.62
N ASP A 73 -8.19 -5.57 2.32
CA ASP A 73 -8.34 -6.77 1.51
C ASP A 73 -7.01 -7.51 1.33
N LEU A 74 -5.88 -6.79 1.26
CA LEU A 74 -4.56 -7.41 1.23
C LEU A 74 -4.23 -8.12 2.56
N ASP A 75 -4.47 -7.45 3.69
CA ASP A 75 -4.29 -8.04 5.02
C ASP A 75 -5.16 -9.30 5.18
N SER A 76 -6.43 -9.20 4.78
CA SER A 76 -7.36 -10.33 4.77
C SER A 76 -6.85 -11.48 3.90
N ALA A 77 -6.35 -11.19 2.70
CA ALA A 77 -5.79 -12.19 1.81
C ALA A 77 -4.63 -12.95 2.46
N ILE A 78 -3.70 -12.25 3.10
CA ILE A 78 -2.54 -12.85 3.76
C ILE A 78 -2.99 -13.71 4.94
N LEU A 79 -3.83 -13.17 5.82
CA LEU A 79 -4.33 -13.90 7.00
C LEU A 79 -5.10 -15.17 6.60
N LEU A 80 -6.00 -15.08 5.63
CA LEU A 80 -6.77 -16.22 5.11
C LEU A 80 -5.86 -17.28 4.50
N MET A 81 -4.81 -16.86 3.77
CA MET A 81 -3.82 -17.78 3.19
C MET A 81 -3.08 -18.54 4.29
N MET A 82 -2.58 -17.83 5.32
CA MET A 82 -1.89 -18.44 6.46
C MET A 82 -2.75 -19.45 7.22
N MET A 83 -4.05 -19.20 7.29
CA MET A 83 -5.04 -20.07 7.92
C MET A 83 -5.53 -21.24 7.03
N GLY A 84 -5.05 -21.37 5.78
CA GLY A 84 -5.47 -22.44 4.85
C GLY A 84 -6.80 -22.18 4.11
N PHE A 85 -7.35 -20.96 4.21
CA PHE A 85 -8.52 -20.51 3.45
C PHE A 85 -8.11 -19.96 2.07
N TYR A 86 -7.32 -20.72 1.30
CA TYR A 86 -6.70 -20.28 0.05
C TYR A 86 -7.67 -19.65 -0.96
N LYS A 87 -8.82 -20.29 -1.21
CA LYS A 87 -9.81 -19.74 -2.14
C LYS A 87 -10.28 -18.35 -1.68
N ASP A 88 -10.60 -18.19 -0.41
CA ASP A 88 -11.10 -16.93 0.14
C ASP A 88 -10.00 -15.87 0.15
N SER A 89 -8.75 -16.27 0.41
CA SER A 89 -7.58 -15.41 0.19
C SER A 89 -7.50 -14.89 -1.25
N PHE A 90 -7.71 -15.75 -2.26
CA PHE A 90 -7.64 -15.34 -3.67
C PHE A 90 -8.80 -14.42 -4.07
N ARG A 91 -9.95 -14.55 -3.40
CA ARG A 91 -11.06 -13.60 -3.56
C ARG A 91 -10.69 -12.22 -3.01
N SER A 92 -10.06 -12.17 -1.84
CA SER A 92 -9.54 -10.92 -1.28
C SER A 92 -8.43 -10.31 -2.15
N LEU A 93 -7.53 -11.12 -2.74
CA LEU A 93 -6.54 -10.64 -3.72
C LEU A 93 -7.18 -10.01 -4.96
N ARG A 94 -8.29 -10.58 -5.45
CA ARG A 94 -9.06 -10.00 -6.56
C ARG A 94 -9.61 -8.63 -6.18
N SER A 95 -10.18 -8.53 -4.99
CA SER A 95 -10.76 -7.30 -4.46
C SER A 95 -9.69 -6.22 -4.29
N PHE A 96 -8.53 -6.58 -3.70
CA PHE A 96 -7.36 -5.70 -3.62
C PHE A 96 -6.92 -5.18 -4.99
N LEU A 97 -6.81 -6.05 -6.00
CA LEU A 97 -6.46 -5.64 -7.37
C LEU A 97 -7.50 -4.65 -7.96
N GLU A 98 -8.77 -5.00 -7.85
CA GLU A 98 -9.90 -4.22 -8.41
C GLU A 98 -10.03 -2.84 -7.76
N LEU A 99 -9.95 -2.77 -6.43
CA LEU A 99 -10.00 -1.52 -5.68
C LEU A 99 -8.81 -0.61 -5.99
N ASN A 100 -7.60 -1.15 -6.12
CA ASN A 100 -6.45 -0.34 -6.51
C ASN A 100 -6.57 0.24 -7.93
N ILE A 101 -7.06 -0.56 -8.89
CA ILE A 101 -7.35 -0.05 -10.25
C ILE A 101 -8.42 1.03 -10.18
N PHE A 102 -9.44 0.85 -9.35
CA PHE A 102 -10.50 1.84 -9.15
C PHE A 102 -9.98 3.12 -8.47
N ALA A 103 -9.06 3.03 -7.52
CA ALA A 103 -8.40 4.18 -6.89
C ALA A 103 -7.63 4.99 -7.94
N LEU A 104 -6.79 4.31 -8.74
CA LEU A 104 -6.03 4.94 -9.83
C LEU A 104 -6.96 5.55 -10.88
N TYR A 105 -8.04 4.86 -11.24
CA TYR A 105 -9.05 5.36 -12.18
C TYR A 105 -9.67 6.67 -11.68
N ASN A 106 -10.09 6.73 -10.41
CA ASN A 106 -10.69 7.95 -9.85
C ASN A 106 -9.67 9.08 -9.73
N PHE A 107 -8.42 8.77 -9.40
CA PHE A 107 -7.34 9.76 -9.40
C PHE A 107 -7.19 10.41 -10.79
N VAL A 108 -7.08 9.59 -11.83
CA VAL A 108 -6.80 10.06 -13.20
C VAL A 108 -8.04 10.68 -13.87
N ASN A 109 -9.24 10.19 -13.55
CA ASN A 109 -10.47 10.66 -14.18
C ASN A 109 -10.99 11.97 -13.55
N GLU A 110 -10.64 12.27 -12.30
CA GLU A 110 -11.01 13.48 -11.55
C GLU A 110 -12.53 13.79 -11.49
N ASP A 111 -13.38 12.79 -11.73
CA ASP A 111 -14.83 12.93 -11.73
C ASP A 111 -15.40 12.82 -10.31
N LYS A 112 -15.33 13.95 -9.60
CA LYS A 112 -15.78 14.05 -8.21
C LYS A 112 -17.27 13.74 -8.05
N GLU A 113 -18.11 14.11 -9.03
CA GLU A 113 -19.56 13.90 -8.93
C GLU A 113 -19.90 12.41 -9.01
N ASN A 114 -19.32 11.71 -9.99
CA ASN A 114 -19.51 10.28 -10.14
C ASN A 114 -18.97 9.52 -8.92
N PHE A 115 -17.77 9.87 -8.46
CA PHE A 115 -17.23 9.28 -7.24
C PHE A 115 -18.16 9.48 -6.03
N GLN A 116 -18.74 10.68 -5.85
CA GLN A 116 -19.70 10.92 -4.78
C GLN A 116 -20.98 10.10 -4.93
N LYS A 117 -21.47 9.85 -6.16
CA LYS A 117 -22.60 8.95 -6.37
C LYS A 117 -22.24 7.52 -5.96
N TRP A 118 -21.08 7.02 -6.37
CA TRP A 118 -20.56 5.71 -5.96
C TRP A 118 -20.42 5.60 -4.44
N LEU A 119 -19.80 6.59 -3.78
CA LEU A 119 -19.60 6.61 -2.32
C LEU A 119 -20.93 6.55 -1.56
N ASN A 120 -21.98 7.18 -2.10
CA ASN A 120 -23.32 7.15 -1.55
C ASN A 120 -24.14 5.90 -1.94
N GLY A 121 -23.53 4.91 -2.60
CA GLY A 121 -24.19 3.69 -3.08
C GLY A 121 -25.23 3.94 -4.17
N LYS A 122 -25.14 5.08 -4.87
CA LYS A 122 -26.06 5.48 -5.96
C LYS A 122 -25.54 5.12 -7.35
N ASP A 123 -24.30 4.67 -7.46
CA ASP A 123 -23.71 4.20 -8.71
C ASP A 123 -22.82 2.97 -8.48
N HIS A 124 -22.50 2.26 -9.56
CA HIS A 124 -21.73 1.02 -9.53
C HIS A 124 -20.26 1.29 -9.82
N THR A 125 -19.38 0.42 -9.32
CA THR A 125 -17.98 0.42 -9.74
C THR A 125 -17.90 0.12 -11.24
N PRO A 126 -17.18 0.93 -12.05
CA PRO A 126 -16.98 0.64 -13.47
C PRO A 126 -16.28 -0.71 -13.68
N GLY A 127 -16.48 -1.33 -14.84
CA GLY A 127 -15.80 -2.57 -15.16
C GLY A 127 -14.29 -2.38 -15.26
N VAL A 128 -13.50 -3.37 -14.82
CA VAL A 128 -12.02 -3.30 -14.88
C VAL A 128 -11.51 -3.00 -16.29
N GLY A 129 -12.15 -3.51 -17.34
CA GLY A 129 -11.80 -3.20 -18.72
C GLY A 129 -11.91 -1.71 -19.05
N ASP A 130 -13.01 -1.07 -18.62
CA ASP A 130 -13.29 0.34 -18.86
C ASP A 130 -12.34 1.23 -18.05
N MET A 131 -12.07 0.84 -16.80
CA MET A 131 -11.10 1.54 -15.95
C MET A 131 -9.70 1.55 -16.56
N LEU A 132 -9.22 0.39 -17.03
CA LEU A 132 -7.91 0.26 -17.67
C LEU A 132 -7.82 1.05 -18.97
N GLN A 133 -8.88 1.02 -19.78
CA GLN A 133 -8.96 1.85 -20.99
C GLN A 133 -8.82 3.33 -20.63
N LYS A 134 -9.59 3.80 -19.64
CA LYS A 134 -9.56 5.20 -19.23
C LYS A 134 -8.20 5.62 -18.69
N LEU A 135 -7.54 4.77 -17.91
CA LEU A 135 -6.18 5.01 -17.40
C LEU A 135 -5.20 5.27 -18.55
N GLY A 136 -5.22 4.42 -19.59
CA GLY A 136 -4.38 4.58 -20.77
C GLY A 136 -4.72 5.82 -21.62
N GLU A 137 -5.99 6.20 -21.70
CA GLU A 137 -6.44 7.40 -22.44
C GLU A 137 -6.04 8.71 -21.76
N LYS A 138 -6.05 8.73 -20.42
CA LYS A 138 -5.94 9.95 -19.62
C LYS A 138 -4.55 10.18 -19.03
N SER A 139 -3.73 9.14 -18.91
CA SER A 139 -2.40 9.25 -18.30
C SER A 139 -1.30 8.74 -19.26
N PRO A 140 -0.37 9.63 -19.68
CA PRO A 140 0.78 9.23 -20.49
C PRO A 140 1.64 8.15 -19.82
N GLY A 141 1.73 8.16 -18.49
CA GLY A 141 2.48 7.17 -17.72
C GLY A 141 1.93 5.75 -17.91
N PHE A 142 0.60 5.58 -17.85
CA PHE A 142 -0.04 4.28 -18.08
C PHE A 142 0.10 3.82 -19.53
N LYS A 143 0.05 4.73 -20.50
CA LYS A 143 0.28 4.38 -21.90
C LYS A 143 1.69 3.82 -22.12
N ILE A 144 2.72 4.51 -21.63
CA ILE A 144 4.11 4.05 -21.76
C ILE A 144 4.34 2.75 -20.95
N LEU A 145 3.71 2.64 -19.78
CA LEU A 145 3.77 1.43 -18.97
C LEU A 145 3.24 0.22 -19.74
N ASP A 146 2.08 0.36 -20.39
CA ASP A 146 1.50 -0.71 -21.20
C ASP A 146 2.37 -1.05 -22.41
N GLU A 147 2.87 -0.03 -23.14
CA GLU A 147 3.77 -0.23 -24.28
C GLU A 147 5.07 -0.97 -23.93
N LYS A 148 5.62 -0.76 -22.72
CA LYS A 148 6.90 -1.35 -22.31
C LYS A 148 6.79 -2.67 -21.56
N LEU A 149 5.65 -2.92 -20.92
CA LEU A 149 5.50 -4.02 -19.96
C LEU A 149 4.19 -4.82 -20.14
N ASP A 150 3.39 -4.55 -21.19
CA ASP A 150 2.10 -5.21 -21.43
C ASP A 150 1.15 -5.16 -20.21
N TRP A 151 1.25 -4.08 -19.42
CA TRP A 151 0.63 -4.00 -18.10
C TRP A 151 -0.89 -4.23 -18.12
N ASN A 152 -1.62 -3.66 -19.09
CA ASN A 152 -3.06 -3.87 -19.20
C ASN A 152 -3.42 -5.32 -19.46
N LYS A 153 -2.63 -6.01 -20.29
CA LYS A 153 -2.83 -7.42 -20.62
C LYS A 153 -2.59 -8.29 -19.39
N GLU A 154 -1.51 -8.03 -18.66
CA GLU A 154 -1.17 -8.77 -17.44
C GLU A 154 -2.21 -8.57 -16.33
N VAL A 155 -2.69 -7.33 -16.12
CA VAL A 155 -3.77 -7.05 -15.17
C VAL A 155 -5.06 -7.78 -15.56
N LYS A 156 -5.48 -7.73 -16.83
CA LYS A 156 -6.69 -8.43 -17.30
C LYS A 156 -6.56 -9.94 -17.14
N SER A 157 -5.38 -10.49 -17.44
CA SER A 157 -5.08 -11.90 -17.29
C SER A 157 -5.21 -12.35 -15.83
N LEU A 158 -4.55 -11.63 -14.91
CA LEU A 158 -4.56 -11.92 -13.48
C LEU A 158 -5.97 -11.73 -12.88
N TYR A 159 -6.68 -10.67 -13.25
CA TYR A 159 -8.06 -10.46 -12.80
C TYR A 159 -9.00 -11.61 -13.23
N LYS A 160 -8.83 -12.11 -14.47
CA LYS A 160 -9.59 -13.26 -14.97
C LYS A 160 -9.26 -14.54 -14.20
N GLU A 161 -7.98 -14.79 -13.94
CA GLU A 161 -7.51 -15.92 -13.14
C GLU A 161 -8.11 -15.90 -11.73
N LEU A 162 -8.02 -14.77 -11.04
CA LEU A 162 -8.61 -14.57 -9.71
C LEU A 162 -10.14 -14.69 -9.71
N SER A 163 -10.80 -14.23 -10.77
CA SER A 163 -12.25 -14.39 -10.97
C SER A 163 -12.66 -15.85 -11.13
N GLY A 164 -11.78 -16.72 -11.63
CA GLY A 164 -11.98 -18.17 -11.65
C GLY A 164 -12.25 -18.75 -10.25
N PHE A 165 -11.55 -18.24 -9.22
CA PHE A 165 -11.77 -18.64 -7.82
C PHE A 165 -13.05 -18.05 -7.22
N MET A 166 -13.45 -16.83 -7.61
CA MET A 166 -14.75 -16.27 -7.21
C MET A 166 -15.90 -17.16 -7.67
N HIS A 167 -15.89 -17.52 -8.97
CA HIS A 167 -16.97 -18.26 -9.62
C HIS A 167 -16.83 -19.79 -9.54
N THR A 168 -15.76 -20.30 -8.94
CA THR A 168 -15.46 -21.74 -8.87
C THR A 168 -15.43 -22.39 -10.26
N GLN A 169 -14.73 -21.74 -11.20
CA GLN A 169 -14.77 -22.11 -12.61
C GLN A 169 -13.96 -23.39 -12.87
N GLY A 170 -14.59 -24.56 -12.69
CA GLY A 170 -13.94 -25.86 -12.86
C GLY A 170 -13.21 -26.35 -11.61
N ALA A 171 -12.73 -27.60 -11.67
CA ALA A 171 -12.24 -28.33 -10.51
C ALA A 171 -11.07 -27.63 -9.79
N LEU A 172 -10.12 -27.07 -10.55
CA LEU A 172 -8.91 -26.41 -10.01
C LEU A 172 -9.20 -25.20 -9.11
N HIS A 173 -10.38 -24.58 -9.25
CA HIS A 173 -10.79 -23.40 -8.48
C HIS A 173 -11.64 -23.73 -7.24
N THR A 174 -11.69 -25.00 -6.84
CA THR A 174 -12.46 -25.47 -5.67
C THR A 174 -11.61 -25.47 -4.39
N HIS A 175 -12.25 -25.37 -3.23
CA HIS A 175 -11.56 -25.49 -1.93
C HIS A 175 -10.84 -26.84 -1.80
N THR A 176 -11.46 -27.91 -2.27
CA THR A 176 -10.92 -29.27 -2.19
C THR A 176 -9.68 -29.43 -3.05
N SER A 177 -9.64 -28.85 -4.25
CA SER A 177 -8.45 -28.92 -5.11
C SER A 177 -7.28 -28.11 -4.57
N LEU A 178 -7.54 -26.92 -4.01
CA LEU A 178 -6.48 -26.09 -3.44
C LEU A 178 -5.91 -26.64 -2.12
N ARG A 179 -6.69 -27.44 -1.38
CA ARG A 179 -6.26 -27.99 -0.08
C ARG A 179 -5.87 -29.46 -0.14
N ASN A 180 -6.31 -30.18 -1.16
CA ASN A 180 -6.38 -31.64 -1.18
C ASN A 180 -7.06 -32.22 0.08
N SER A 181 -8.07 -31.53 0.60
CA SER A 181 -8.73 -31.84 1.88
C SER A 181 -10.16 -31.29 1.90
N ASN A 182 -11.03 -31.93 2.70
CA ASN A 182 -12.41 -31.48 2.95
C ASN A 182 -12.52 -30.60 4.22
N ILE A 183 -11.44 -30.45 4.97
CA ILE A 183 -11.36 -29.54 6.11
C ILE A 183 -10.38 -28.41 5.80
N THR A 184 -10.43 -27.33 6.57
CA THR A 184 -9.39 -26.30 6.50
C THR A 184 -8.11 -26.87 7.09
N SER A 185 -7.06 -26.89 6.28
CA SER A 185 -5.73 -27.38 6.64
C SER A 185 -4.70 -26.71 5.76
N PHE A 186 -3.44 -26.75 6.21
CA PHE A 186 -2.31 -26.36 5.37
C PHE A 186 -2.27 -27.21 4.09
N SER A 187 -1.92 -26.57 2.98
CA SER A 187 -1.61 -27.21 1.71
C SER A 187 -0.47 -26.45 1.04
N GLU A 188 0.61 -27.17 0.74
CA GLU A 188 1.76 -26.61 0.03
C GLU A 188 1.37 -26.05 -1.33
N THR A 189 0.55 -26.76 -2.12
CA THR A 189 0.04 -26.27 -3.41
C THR A 189 -0.75 -24.97 -3.24
N GLY A 190 -1.65 -24.90 -2.26
CA GLY A 190 -2.43 -23.70 -1.96
C GLY A 190 -1.55 -22.53 -1.55
N MET A 191 -0.53 -22.79 -0.74
CA MET A 191 0.43 -21.79 -0.26
C MET A 191 1.33 -21.27 -1.38
N GLN A 192 1.89 -22.16 -2.19
CA GLN A 192 2.72 -21.80 -3.34
C GLN A 192 1.93 -20.97 -4.36
N THR A 193 0.72 -21.43 -4.73
CA THR A 193 -0.17 -20.68 -5.63
C THR A 193 -0.53 -19.31 -5.04
N GLY A 194 -0.86 -19.27 -3.75
CA GLY A 194 -1.24 -18.03 -3.07
C GLY A 194 -0.13 -17.01 -3.00
N THR A 195 1.09 -17.43 -2.66
CA THR A 195 2.26 -16.54 -2.61
C THR A 195 2.65 -16.02 -3.99
N GLU A 196 2.53 -16.83 -5.04
CA GLU A 196 2.72 -16.39 -6.42
C GLU A 196 1.69 -15.32 -6.83
N LEU A 197 0.40 -15.59 -6.59
CA LEU A 197 -0.68 -14.65 -6.90
C LEU A 197 -0.54 -13.35 -6.10
N LEU A 198 -0.21 -13.45 -4.80
CA LEU A 198 0.05 -12.29 -3.93
C LEU A 198 1.13 -11.38 -4.53
N LEU A 199 2.28 -11.94 -4.87
CA LEU A 199 3.39 -11.18 -5.46
C LEU A 199 3.01 -10.56 -6.80
N ARG A 200 2.29 -11.31 -7.67
CA ARG A 200 1.82 -10.80 -8.97
C ARG A 200 0.87 -9.62 -8.79
N VAL A 201 -0.08 -9.71 -7.86
CA VAL A 201 -1.02 -8.62 -7.60
C VAL A 201 -0.30 -7.39 -7.05
N ILE A 202 0.54 -7.54 -6.02
CA ILE A 202 1.30 -6.42 -5.43
C ILE A 202 2.16 -5.73 -6.48
N ARG A 203 2.88 -6.50 -7.32
CA ARG A 203 3.73 -5.94 -8.36
C ARG A 203 2.91 -5.16 -9.37
N LEU A 204 1.81 -5.72 -9.90
CA LEU A 204 1.00 -5.01 -10.90
C LEU A 204 0.31 -3.77 -10.33
N THR A 205 -0.18 -3.80 -9.09
CA THR A 205 -0.74 -2.59 -8.46
C THR A 205 0.34 -1.55 -8.24
N ALA A 206 1.51 -1.95 -7.69
CA ALA A 206 2.64 -1.05 -7.48
C ALA A 206 3.11 -0.39 -8.78
N MET A 207 3.15 -1.10 -9.91
CA MET A 207 3.45 -0.52 -11.23
C MET A 207 2.50 0.62 -11.59
N GLY A 208 1.19 0.44 -11.34
CA GLY A 208 0.20 1.49 -11.58
C GLY A 208 0.41 2.71 -10.69
N PHE A 209 0.70 2.50 -9.40
CA PHE A 209 0.97 3.60 -8.47
C PHE A 209 2.22 4.38 -8.84
N VAL A 210 3.33 3.70 -9.13
CA VAL A 210 4.62 4.39 -9.35
C VAL A 210 4.61 5.26 -10.60
N VAL A 211 3.93 4.85 -11.67
CA VAL A 211 3.82 5.68 -12.88
C VAL A 211 2.85 6.84 -12.71
N ASN A 212 1.89 6.71 -11.80
CA ASN A 212 0.96 7.77 -11.45
C ASN A 212 1.54 8.75 -10.41
N PHE A 213 2.44 8.26 -9.56
CA PHE A 213 3.17 9.01 -8.54
C PHE A 213 4.69 8.85 -8.78
N PRO A 214 5.24 9.42 -9.87
CA PRO A 214 6.64 9.25 -10.27
C PRO A 214 7.67 9.71 -9.22
N MET A 215 7.27 10.58 -8.29
CA MET A 215 8.07 10.94 -7.12
C MET A 215 8.48 9.74 -6.25
N SER A 216 7.72 8.64 -6.30
CA SER A 216 8.06 7.39 -5.61
C SER A 216 9.38 6.75 -6.06
N PHE A 217 9.94 7.17 -7.20
CA PHE A 217 11.22 6.71 -7.73
C PHE A 217 12.35 7.75 -7.61
N GLN A 218 12.08 8.88 -6.99
CA GLN A 218 13.03 9.98 -6.80
C GLN A 218 13.44 10.09 -5.33
N ALA A 219 14.64 9.64 -5.01
CA ALA A 219 15.19 9.81 -3.67
C ALA A 219 15.46 11.30 -3.41
N LEU A 220 15.01 11.76 -2.24
CA LEU A 220 15.19 13.13 -1.79
C LEU A 220 15.83 13.19 -0.39
N PRO A 221 16.67 14.21 -0.12
CA PRO A 221 17.30 14.40 1.19
C PRO A 221 16.32 14.98 2.21
N LEU A 222 15.22 14.28 2.51
CA LEU A 222 14.10 14.83 3.27
C LEU A 222 14.47 15.29 4.67
N PHE A 223 15.34 14.55 5.36
CA PHE A 223 15.79 14.95 6.70
C PHE A 223 16.64 16.22 6.64
N ASP A 224 17.55 16.32 5.67
CA ASP A 224 18.41 17.50 5.54
C ASP A 224 17.59 18.74 5.17
N LYS A 225 16.51 18.60 4.39
CA LYS A 225 15.68 19.74 3.96
C LYS A 225 14.57 20.11 4.94
N PHE A 226 14.01 19.14 5.67
CA PHE A 226 12.80 19.33 6.47
C PHE A 226 12.92 18.90 7.94
N ALA A 227 14.06 18.33 8.34
CA ALA A 227 14.28 17.74 9.66
C ALA A 227 13.12 16.78 10.05
N PHE A 228 12.47 17.04 11.19
CA PHE A 228 11.34 16.24 11.70
C PHE A 228 9.97 16.76 11.26
N SER A 229 9.93 17.65 10.27
CA SER A 229 8.71 18.26 9.74
C SER A 229 8.57 18.08 8.21
N PRO A 230 8.73 16.85 7.66
CA PRO A 230 8.57 16.64 6.23
C PRO A 230 7.11 16.88 5.79
N PRO A 231 6.88 17.21 4.51
CA PRO A 231 5.53 17.27 3.95
C PRO A 231 4.75 15.96 4.18
N ALA A 232 3.44 16.07 4.37
CA ALA A 232 2.55 14.94 4.55
C ALA A 232 2.31 14.21 3.21
N GLY A 233 3.23 13.31 2.89
CA GLY A 233 3.21 12.50 1.67
C GLY A 233 3.82 13.21 0.45
N GLY A 234 3.86 12.50 -0.68
CA GLY A 234 4.37 12.99 -1.97
C GLY A 234 5.87 12.83 -2.20
N PHE A 235 6.66 12.61 -1.14
CA PHE A 235 8.12 12.51 -1.22
C PHE A 235 8.65 11.32 -0.42
N LEU A 236 9.71 10.69 -0.93
CA LEU A 236 10.38 9.55 -0.30
C LEU A 236 11.87 9.82 -0.10
N ASP A 237 12.42 9.33 1.00
CA ASP A 237 13.88 9.28 1.22
C ASP A 237 14.54 8.14 0.43
N GLU A 238 15.89 8.07 0.46
CA GLU A 238 16.67 7.04 -0.24
C GLU A 238 16.26 5.62 0.15
N GLY A 239 16.17 5.33 1.46
CA GLY A 239 15.80 4.01 1.95
C GLY A 239 14.38 3.61 1.53
N GLN A 240 13.46 4.57 1.51
CA GLN A 240 12.09 4.34 1.05
C GLN A 240 12.01 4.05 -0.44
N VAL A 241 12.74 4.80 -1.27
CA VAL A 241 12.80 4.56 -2.72
C VAL A 241 13.42 3.20 -3.01
N GLU A 242 14.45 2.78 -2.28
CA GLU A 242 15.02 1.44 -2.44
C GLU A 242 14.04 0.33 -2.06
N CYS A 243 13.24 0.51 -1.01
CA CYS A 243 12.13 -0.42 -0.71
C CYS A 243 11.12 -0.49 -1.86
N VAL A 244 10.75 0.64 -2.47
CA VAL A 244 9.83 0.66 -3.63
C VAL A 244 10.44 -0.07 -4.83
N ARG A 245 11.72 0.18 -5.13
CA ARG A 245 12.44 -0.50 -6.23
C ARG A 245 12.50 -2.01 -6.02
N ALA A 246 12.66 -2.45 -4.77
CA ALA A 246 12.78 -3.86 -4.40
C ALA A 246 11.49 -4.69 -4.60
N ILE A 247 10.34 -4.05 -4.87
CA ILE A 247 9.10 -4.74 -5.26
C ILE A 247 9.30 -5.50 -6.59
N PHE A 248 10.10 -4.93 -7.49
CA PHE A 248 10.26 -5.37 -8.87
C PHE A 248 11.58 -6.12 -9.07
N SER A 249 11.64 -6.92 -10.14
CA SER A 249 12.93 -7.42 -10.63
C SER A 249 13.75 -6.25 -11.20
N ASP A 250 15.08 -6.40 -11.24
CA ASP A 250 15.98 -5.35 -11.74
C ASP A 250 15.62 -4.87 -13.16
N GLU A 251 15.21 -5.77 -14.05
CA GLU A 251 14.81 -5.42 -15.41
C GLU A 251 13.56 -4.54 -15.43
N VAL A 252 12.53 -4.95 -14.67
CA VAL A 252 11.27 -4.21 -14.56
C VAL A 252 11.49 -2.86 -13.86
N SER A 253 12.27 -2.86 -12.78
CA SER A 253 12.65 -1.65 -12.03
C SER A 253 13.35 -0.62 -12.93
N LYS A 254 14.27 -1.05 -13.79
CA LYS A 254 14.92 -0.16 -14.78
C LYS A 254 13.92 0.45 -15.76
N LYS A 255 12.98 -0.34 -16.29
CA LYS A 255 11.95 0.15 -17.23
C LYS A 255 11.03 1.15 -16.56
N ILE A 256 10.57 0.86 -15.33
CA ILE A 256 9.72 1.76 -14.53
C ILE A 256 10.47 3.05 -14.17
N SER A 257 11.71 2.94 -13.70
CA SER A 257 12.55 4.09 -13.38
C SER A 257 12.69 5.03 -14.58
N ALA A 258 12.92 4.49 -15.78
CA ALA A 258 12.97 5.27 -17.00
C ALA A 258 11.64 5.97 -17.35
N ILE A 259 10.48 5.41 -16.95
CA ILE A 259 9.17 6.07 -17.10
C ILE A 259 9.05 7.21 -16.09
N CYS A 260 9.32 6.95 -14.81
CA CYS A 260 9.17 7.93 -13.74
C CYS A 260 10.12 9.13 -13.89
N LEU A 261 11.37 8.87 -14.26
CA LEU A 261 12.39 9.92 -14.44
C LEU A 261 12.20 10.73 -15.74
N ALA A 262 11.34 10.29 -16.65
CA ALA A 262 10.97 11.08 -17.83
C ALA A 262 9.83 12.08 -17.53
N ASN A 263 9.25 12.05 -16.33
CA ASN A 263 8.18 12.97 -15.94
C ASN A 263 8.77 14.34 -15.53
N GLU A 264 8.51 15.36 -16.35
CA GLU A 264 9.06 16.71 -16.17
C GLU A 264 8.57 17.38 -14.87
N ASP A 265 7.29 17.23 -14.52
CA ASP A 265 6.72 17.82 -13.30
C ASP A 265 7.38 17.24 -12.04
N ALA A 266 7.54 15.91 -12.00
CA ALA A 266 8.22 15.21 -10.91
C ALA A 266 9.68 15.65 -10.79
N ASN A 267 10.40 15.75 -11.91
CA ASN A 267 11.78 16.23 -11.92
C ASN A 267 11.89 17.66 -11.42
N SER A 268 10.97 18.54 -11.85
CA SER A 268 10.92 19.93 -11.40
C SER A 268 10.66 20.03 -9.89
N LEU A 269 9.72 19.25 -9.35
CA LEU A 269 9.43 19.21 -7.92
C LEU A 269 10.62 18.67 -7.12
N ALA A 270 11.23 17.59 -7.60
CA ALA A 270 12.41 16.99 -6.97
C ALA A 270 13.59 17.96 -6.93
N GLU A 271 13.83 18.69 -8.03
CA GLU A 271 14.87 19.71 -8.08
C GLU A 271 14.57 20.87 -7.15
N GLY A 272 13.31 21.30 -7.07
CA GLY A 272 12.84 22.27 -6.09
C GLY A 272 13.26 21.89 -4.66
N VAL A 273 12.96 20.66 -4.23
CA VAL A 273 13.36 20.15 -2.91
C VAL A 273 14.89 20.10 -2.75
N ARG A 274 15.63 19.59 -3.75
CA ARG A 274 17.09 19.51 -3.69
C ARG A 274 17.77 20.88 -3.57
N SER A 275 17.19 21.89 -4.21
CA SER A 275 17.69 23.26 -4.20
C SER A 275 17.43 24.02 -2.90
N MET A 276 16.57 23.51 -2.01
CA MET A 276 16.34 24.12 -0.69
C MET A 276 17.64 24.09 0.13
N PRO A 277 17.91 25.10 0.98
CA PRO A 277 19.02 25.02 1.92
C PRO A 277 18.81 23.86 2.89
N ASP A 278 19.91 23.23 3.32
CA ASP A 278 19.88 22.26 4.41
C ASP A 278 19.55 22.97 5.73
N GLN A 279 18.85 22.26 6.61
CA GLN A 279 18.55 22.74 7.96
C GLN A 279 19.84 22.83 8.79
N THR A 280 20.00 23.91 9.55
CA THR A 280 21.11 24.01 10.50
C THR A 280 20.91 23.09 11.70
N GLU A 281 21.96 22.84 12.48
CA GLU A 281 21.85 22.04 13.72
C GLU A 281 20.82 22.64 14.69
N GLU A 282 20.76 23.98 14.81
CA GLU A 282 19.78 24.67 15.62
C GLU A 282 18.34 24.43 15.14
N GLU A 283 18.10 24.49 13.83
CA GLU A 283 16.79 24.27 13.23
C GLU A 283 16.33 22.81 13.39
N ILE A 284 17.24 21.85 13.25
CA ILE A 284 16.97 20.42 13.50
C ILE A 284 16.57 20.20 14.96
N LEU A 285 17.30 20.79 15.90
CA LEU A 285 17.00 20.68 17.33
C LEU A 285 15.66 21.33 17.68
N GLU A 286 15.35 22.49 17.10
CA GLU A 286 14.06 23.14 17.30
C GLU A 286 12.92 22.29 16.72
N SER A 287 13.09 21.75 15.51
CA SER A 287 12.11 20.85 14.91
C SER A 287 11.87 19.61 15.77
N LEU A 288 12.92 18.99 16.32
CA LEU A 288 12.79 17.85 17.22
C LEU A 288 12.02 18.23 18.48
N LYS A 289 12.36 19.38 19.09
CA LYS A 289 11.67 19.86 20.29
C LYS A 289 10.18 20.05 20.04
N ARG A 290 9.80 20.70 18.93
CA ARG A 290 8.39 20.86 18.53
C ARG A 290 7.71 19.51 18.36
N THR A 291 8.34 18.56 17.67
CA THR A 291 7.81 17.20 17.48
C THR A 291 7.58 16.50 18.82
N LEU A 292 8.52 16.58 19.76
CA LEU A 292 8.39 15.97 21.10
C LEU A 292 7.43 16.70 22.04
N GLU A 293 6.99 17.92 21.70
CA GLU A 293 5.98 18.67 22.45
C GLU A 293 4.57 18.41 21.93
N SER A 294 4.43 17.80 20.76
CA SER A 294 3.14 17.37 20.22
C SER A 294 2.49 16.27 21.09
N ASN A 295 1.15 16.24 21.11
CA ASN A 295 0.39 15.30 21.94
C ASN A 295 0.65 13.84 21.54
N GLU A 296 0.92 13.66 20.26
CA GLU A 296 1.26 12.44 19.56
C GLU A 296 2.46 11.72 20.19
N PHE A 297 3.45 12.49 20.67
CA PHE A 297 4.68 11.96 21.25
C PHE A 297 4.71 11.91 22.78
N LYS A 298 3.61 12.30 23.45
CA LYS A 298 3.56 12.42 24.91
C LYS A 298 4.01 11.15 25.65
N ASN A 299 3.65 9.98 25.13
CA ASN A 299 3.96 8.69 25.75
C ASN A 299 5.38 8.19 25.45
N SER A 300 5.98 8.62 24.34
CA SER A 300 7.31 8.18 23.89
C SER A 300 8.41 9.20 24.17
N LYS A 301 8.05 10.43 24.58
CA LYS A 301 8.99 11.54 24.83
C LYS A 301 10.10 11.16 25.81
N VAL A 302 9.78 10.49 26.91
CA VAL A 302 10.76 10.13 27.95
C VAL A 302 11.81 9.17 27.39
N GLU A 303 11.37 8.18 26.61
CA GLU A 303 12.26 7.20 25.98
C GLU A 303 13.16 7.85 24.93
N ILE A 304 12.61 8.72 24.08
CA ILE A 304 13.39 9.43 23.04
C ILE A 304 14.43 10.35 23.69
N LEU A 305 14.07 11.08 24.74
CA LEU A 305 15.02 11.91 25.48
C LEU A 305 16.10 11.07 26.18
N GLN A 306 15.78 9.86 26.60
CA GLN A 306 16.76 8.93 27.17
C GLN A 306 17.75 8.46 26.10
N MET A 307 17.29 8.04 24.92
CA MET A 307 18.16 7.69 23.79
C MET A 307 19.12 8.83 23.44
N ILE A 308 18.64 10.07 23.44
CA ILE A 308 19.46 11.26 23.19
C ILE A 308 20.53 11.44 24.28
N LYS A 309 20.15 11.33 25.55
CA LYS A 309 21.11 11.41 26.69
C LYS A 309 22.18 10.33 26.61
N ASP A 310 21.83 9.15 26.13
CA ASP A 310 22.72 8.02 25.97
C ASP A 310 23.60 8.12 24.70
N GLY A 311 23.48 9.22 23.94
CA GLY A 311 24.23 9.44 22.70
C GLY A 311 23.71 8.65 21.50
N GLU A 312 22.54 8.01 21.61
CA GLU A 312 21.93 7.17 20.59
C GLU A 312 21.07 7.97 19.59
N TYR A 313 21.59 9.08 19.08
CA TYR A 313 20.86 10.03 18.23
C TYR A 313 20.19 9.37 17.01
N GLY A 314 20.90 8.45 16.33
CA GLY A 314 20.35 7.73 15.18
C GLY A 314 19.14 6.87 15.52
N LYS A 315 19.11 6.24 16.70
CA LYS A 315 17.95 5.45 17.16
C LYS A 315 16.78 6.36 17.50
N ALA A 316 17.04 7.48 18.17
CA ALA A 316 16.02 8.49 18.46
C ALA A 316 15.37 9.03 17.17
N ILE A 317 16.18 9.38 16.17
CA ILE A 317 15.69 9.84 14.85
C ILE A 317 14.83 8.76 14.19
N ALA A 318 15.33 7.52 14.14
CA ALA A 318 14.61 6.40 13.54
C ALA A 318 13.27 6.13 14.24
N PHE A 319 13.24 6.19 15.58
CA PHE A 319 12.03 6.01 16.37
C PHE A 319 11.00 7.11 16.06
N VAL A 320 11.40 8.38 16.13
CA VAL A 320 10.50 9.52 15.84
C VAL A 320 9.92 9.39 14.43
N THR A 321 10.77 9.12 13.44
CA THR A 321 10.37 8.97 12.04
C THR A 321 9.39 7.80 11.87
N ALA A 322 9.66 6.65 12.52
CA ALA A 322 8.77 5.49 12.48
C ALA A 322 7.40 5.80 13.12
N THR A 323 7.38 6.52 14.23
CA THR A 323 6.15 6.95 14.89
C THR A 323 5.34 7.91 14.03
N GLN A 324 5.96 8.93 13.42
CA GLN A 324 5.29 9.85 12.49
C GLN A 324 4.68 9.10 11.30
N ARG A 325 5.42 8.12 10.74
CA ARG A 325 4.93 7.26 9.67
C ARG A 325 3.72 6.42 10.08
N ALA A 326 3.76 5.82 11.28
CA ALA A 326 2.64 5.06 11.82
C ALA A 326 1.40 5.95 12.03
N MET A 327 1.59 7.20 12.47
CA MET A 327 0.51 8.17 12.64
C MET A 327 -0.13 8.59 11.31
N MET A 328 0.66 8.86 10.28
CA MET A 328 0.13 9.14 8.94
C MET A 328 -0.74 8.00 8.42
N ARG A 329 -0.36 6.74 8.69
CA ARG A 329 -1.17 5.56 8.35
C ARG A 329 -2.44 5.43 9.22
N ALA A 330 -2.38 5.81 10.50
CA ALA A 330 -3.53 5.74 11.39
C ALA A 330 -4.58 6.84 11.13
N MET A 331 -4.13 8.08 10.89
CA MET A 331 -5.01 9.21 10.61
C MET A 331 -5.89 8.96 9.39
N THR A 332 -5.31 8.33 8.37
CA THR A 332 -5.99 8.09 7.10
C THR A 332 -7.07 7.00 7.17
N GLY A 333 -6.97 6.04 8.10
CA GLY A 333 -8.00 5.00 8.29
C GLY A 333 -9.22 5.42 9.12
N VAL A 334 -9.08 6.40 10.04
CA VAL A 334 -10.18 6.81 10.95
C VAL A 334 -11.12 7.83 10.31
N LEU A 335 -10.64 8.59 9.32
CA LEU A 335 -11.36 9.75 8.76
C LEU A 335 -12.56 9.39 7.86
N PHE A 336 -12.78 8.10 7.55
CA PHE A 336 -13.84 7.64 6.64
C PHE A 336 -14.79 6.60 7.24
N ASN A 337 -15.01 6.59 8.57
CA ASN A 337 -16.00 5.69 9.15
C ASN A 337 -17.41 6.33 9.15
N PRO A 338 -18.33 5.99 8.21
CA PRO A 338 -19.68 6.56 8.17
C PRO A 338 -20.55 6.11 9.35
N PHE A 339 -20.13 5.08 10.09
CA PHE A 339 -20.81 4.60 11.29
C PHE A 339 -20.31 5.29 12.56
N TYR A 340 -19.20 6.01 12.50
CA TYR A 340 -18.70 6.82 13.61
C TYR A 340 -19.39 8.18 13.60
N LYS A 341 -20.60 8.24 14.16
CA LYS A 341 -21.19 9.52 14.57
C LYS A 341 -20.41 10.03 15.77
N SER A 342 -19.40 10.87 15.55
CA SER A 342 -18.87 11.71 16.61
C SER A 342 -20.05 12.47 17.23
N LYS A 343 -20.26 12.30 18.54
CA LYS A 343 -21.27 13.06 19.28
C LYS A 343 -20.93 14.55 19.37
N ASP A 344 -19.72 14.93 18.99
CA ASP A 344 -19.14 16.25 19.27
C ASP A 344 -18.91 17.12 18.01
N ILE A 345 -19.55 16.80 16.88
CA ILE A 345 -19.53 17.64 15.66
C ILE A 345 -20.89 18.35 15.43
N LEU A 346 -21.75 18.36 16.45
CA LEU A 346 -22.99 19.15 16.48
C LEU A 346 -23.04 20.01 17.74
N GLU A 347 -22.13 20.97 17.85
CA GLU A 347 -22.37 22.25 18.55
C GLU A 347 -21.79 23.41 17.74
#